data_AF-A0A929H5A7-F1
#
_entry.id   AF-A0A929H5A7-F1
#
_cell.length_a   1.000
_cell.length_b   1.000
_cell.length_c   1.000
_cell.angle_alpha   90.00
_cell.angle_beta   90.00
_cell.angle_gamma   90.00
#
_symmetry.space_group_name_H-M   'P 1'
#
loop_
_entity.id
_entity.type
_entity.pdbx_description
1 polymer ?
#
loop_
_entity_poly.entity_id
_entity_poly.type
_entity_poly.pdbx_seq_one_letter_code
_entity_poly.pdbx_strand_id
1 'polypeptide(L)' 'MKLSKRAEDMPYSPIRKLASFADEAKKKGVEVFHLNIGQPDIETPKEIFEKIANYR' A
#
# COMPACT_ATOMS: atom_id res chain seq x y z
N MET A 1 -9.88 -21.61 16.10
CA MET A 1 -9.96 -20.21 16.60
C MET A 1 -11.22 -19.58 16.04
N LYS A 2 -12.00 -18.88 16.86
CA LYS A 2 -13.18 -18.12 16.42
C LYS A 2 -12.79 -16.64 16.31
N LEU A 3 -13.02 -16.03 15.15
CA LEU A 3 -12.74 -14.61 14.94
C LEU A 3 -13.86 -13.76 15.55
N SER A 4 -13.59 -12.48 15.78
CA SER A 4 -14.63 -11.55 16.19
C SER A 4 -15.61 -11.32 15.04
N LYS A 5 -16.89 -11.12 15.36
CA LYS A 5 -17.92 -10.81 14.35
C LYS A 5 -17.56 -9.62 13.46
N ARG A 6 -16.96 -8.57 14.04
CA ARG A 6 -16.47 -7.39 13.31
C ARG A 6 -15.40 -7.71 12.25
N ALA A 7 -14.58 -8.73 12.49
CA ALA A 7 -13.57 -9.17 11.53
C ALA A 7 -14.18 -10.02 10.42
N GLU A 8 -15.19 -10.84 10.75
CA GLU A 8 -15.95 -11.64 9.78
C GLU A 8 -16.79 -10.75 8.84
N ASP A 9 -17.35 -9.66 9.37
CA ASP A 9 -18.17 -8.71 8.62
C ASP A 9 -17.36 -7.70 7.79
N MET A 10 -16.02 -7.70 7.90
CA MET A 10 -15.18 -6.73 7.18
C MET A 10 -15.15 -7.06 5.68
N PRO A 11 -15.59 -6.14 4.79
CA PRO A 11 -15.57 -6.40 3.35
C PRO A 11 -14.14 -6.47 2.83
N TYR A 12 -13.93 -7.28 1.80
CA TYR A 12 -12.65 -7.36 1.12
C TYR A 12 -12.33 -6.03 0.40
N SER A 13 -11.08 -5.57 0.47
CA SER A 13 -10.64 -4.35 -0.22
C SER A 13 -10.57 -4.57 -1.75
N PRO A 14 -11.34 -3.82 -2.55
CA PRO A 14 -11.31 -3.96 -4.01
C PRO A 14 -9.92 -3.69 -4.60
N ILE A 15 -9.19 -2.71 -4.07
CA ILE A 15 -7.84 -2.33 -4.53
C ILE A 15 -6.84 -3.46 -4.27
N ARG A 16 -6.91 -4.08 -3.08
CA ARG A 16 -6.03 -5.20 -2.73
C ARG A 16 -6.24 -6.41 -3.64
N LYS A 17 -7.45 -6.56 -4.19
CA LYS A 17 -7.76 -7.59 -5.20
C LYS A 17 -7.03 -7.32 -6.52
N LEU A 18 -6.98 -6.05 -6.92
CA LEU A 18 -6.40 -5.63 -8.20
C LEU A 18 -4.87 -5.62 -8.18
N ALA A 19 -4.26 -5.37 -7.00
CA ALA A 19 -2.81 -5.32 -6.83
C ALA A 19 -2.10 -6.59 -7.33
N SER A 20 -2.63 -7.78 -7.02
CA SER A 20 -2.01 -9.03 -7.44
C SER A 20 -1.98 -9.22 -8.96
N PHE A 21 -2.99 -8.73 -9.67
CA PHE A 21 -3.02 -8.79 -11.14
C PHE A 21 -1.99 -7.85 -11.75
N ALA A 22 -1.83 -6.65 -11.17
CA ALA A 22 -0.79 -5.71 -11.59
C ALA A 22 0.62 -6.29 -11.40
N ASP A 23 0.87 -6.97 -10.27
CA ASP A 23 2.15 -7.62 -10.00
C ASP A 23 2.42 -8.78 -10.97
N GLU A 24 1.40 -9.57 -11.30
CA GLU A 24 1.52 -10.65 -12.29
C GLU A 24 1.81 -10.09 -13.70
N ALA A 25 1.13 -9.02 -14.10
CA ALA A 25 1.38 -8.36 -15.38
C ALA A 25 2.82 -7.83 -15.46
N LYS A 26 3.33 -7.17 -14.42
CA LYS A 26 4.73 -6.74 -14.32
C LYS A 26 5.71 -7.91 -14.47
N LYS A 27 5.43 -9.05 -13.81
CA LYS A 27 6.27 -10.27 -13.93
C LYS A 27 6.31 -10.84 -15.35
N LYS A 28 5.26 -10.62 -16.14
CA LYS A 28 5.18 -10.99 -17.56
C LYS A 28 5.86 -9.96 -18.49
N GLY A 29 6.48 -8.92 -17.94
CA GLY A 29 7.12 -7.85 -18.71
C GLY A 29 6.14 -6.81 -19.28
N VAL A 30 4.88 -6.82 -18.84
CA VAL A 30 3.90 -5.79 -19.22
C VAL A 30 4.17 -4.53 -18.40
N GLU A 31 4.29 -3.39 -19.08
CA GLU A 31 4.37 -2.09 -18.42
C GLU A 31 3.00 -1.74 -17.81
N VAL A 32 2.98 -1.42 -16.51
CA VAL A 32 1.76 -1.12 -15.77
C VAL A 32 1.85 0.29 -15.20
N PHE A 33 1.01 1.19 -15.70
CA PHE A 33 0.87 2.55 -15.19
C PHE A 33 -0.09 2.57 -14.00
N HIS A 34 0.40 2.99 -12.85
CA HIS A 34 -0.39 3.15 -11.63
C HIS A 34 -1.00 4.55 -11.62
N LEU A 35 -2.31 4.66 -11.76
CA LEU A 35 -3.07 5.91 -11.65
C LEU A 35 -3.81 6.02 -10.32
N ASN A 36 -3.41 5.21 -9.34
CA ASN A 36 -4.01 5.19 -8.01
C ASN A 36 -3.53 6.40 -7.22
N ILE A 37 -4.45 7.09 -6.54
CA ILE A 37 -4.14 8.21 -5.63
C ILE A 37 -4.01 7.70 -4.20
N GLY A 38 -3.11 8.27 -3.39
CA GLY A 38 -3.06 7.98 -1.95
C GLY A 38 -1.73 8.33 -1.27
N GLN A 39 -0.61 8.06 -1.93
CA GLN A 39 0.72 8.46 -1.49
C GLN A 39 1.32 9.39 -2.55
N PRO A 40 2.00 10.48 -2.16
CA PRO A 40 2.72 11.31 -3.12
C PRO A 40 3.97 10.57 -3.62
N ASP A 41 4.36 10.85 -4.87
CA ASP A 41 5.56 10.26 -5.51
C ASP A 41 6.88 10.93 -5.08
N ILE A 42 6.85 11.72 -4.00
CA ILE A 42 8.05 12.39 -3.46
C ILE A 42 8.51 11.67 -2.21
N GLU A 43 9.83 11.56 -2.06
CA GLU A 43 10.41 11.06 -0.82
C GLU A 43 10.15 12.03 0.33
N THR A 44 9.99 11.47 1.53
CA THR A 44 9.94 12.27 2.75
C THR A 44 11.27 13.02 2.91
N PRO A 45 11.25 14.34 3.18
CA PRO A 45 12.46 15.12 3.40
C PRO A 45 13.36 14.55 4.51
N LYS A 46 14.68 14.62 4.32
CA LYS A 46 15.68 14.05 5.24
C LYS A 46 15.60 14.69 6.63
N GLU A 47 15.32 15.99 6.67
CA GLU A 47 15.21 16.79 7.88
C GLU A 47 14.11 16.26 8.81
N ILE A 48 13.05 15.66 8.25
CA ILE A 48 11.98 15.04 9.03
C ILE A 48 12.51 13.80 9.74
N PHE A 49 13.23 12.93 9.02
CA PHE A 49 13.84 11.74 9.60
C PHE A 49 14.89 12.10 10.65
N GLU A 50 15.72 13.11 10.40
CA GLU A 50 16.71 13.60 11.35
C GLU A 50 16.06 14.13 12.63
N LYS A 51 14.95 14.87 12.53
CA LYS A 51 14.21 15.33 13.70
C LYS A 51 13.61 14.18 14.49
N ILE A 52 13.01 13.18 13.84
CA ILE A 52 12.45 12.00 14.51
C ILE A 52 13.55 11.22 15.22
N ALA A 53 14.69 11.00 14.57
CA ALA A 53 15.81 10.25 15.13
C ALA A 53 16.42 10.93 16.36
N ASN A 54 16.37 12.26 16.43
CA ASN A 54 16.91 13.05 17.53
C ASN A 54 15.85 13.49 18.56
N TYR A 55 14.59 13.08 18.39
CA TYR A 55 13.51 13.44 19.30
C TYR A 55 13.68 12.70 20.64
N ARG A 56 13.80 13.45 21.75
CA ARG A 56 13.86 12.94 23.13
C ARG A 56 12.60 13.30 23.88
#